data_AF-A0AA45WT93-F1
#
_entry.id   AF-A0AA45WT93-F1
#
_cell.length_a   1.000
_cell.length_b   1.000
_cell.length_c   1.000
_cell.angle_alpha   90.00
_cell.angle_beta   90.00
_cell.angle_gamma   90.00
#
_symmetry.space_group_name_H-M   'P 1'
#
loop_
_entity.id
_entity.type
_entity.pdbx_description
1 polymer ?
#
loop_
_entity_poly.entity_id
_entity_poly.type
_entity_poly.pdbx_seq_one_letter_code
_entity_poly.pdbx_strand_id
1 'polypeptide(L)'
;MTRKQKWLIGLTCFIGSVLMACDDGGTMAREEIDLQHLVTPAGLMVQNKEVYEMVQEIGNSGPGVAFEDLSQLEDEERQEIEAFFGQLPGQMLEIEERTVEIRDEATIDAIFDALRTASGEYVNADKDMASWLDGEFYYIRVAYEDEALNQRGYAMDYPEQLQDGYVFHLYVLEDERLFFSDGKMNDEGGKGLVTVPFDFQWFDGLIH
;
A
#
# COMPACT_ATOMS: atom_id res chain seq x y z
N MET A 1 47.30 43.82 -8.86
CA MET A 1 46.87 44.58 -10.06
C MET A 1 45.34 44.46 -10.15
N THR A 2 44.56 45.39 -9.60
CA THR A 2 43.94 46.55 -10.29
C THR A 2 43.29 46.18 -11.62
N ARG A 3 41.98 45.87 -11.67
CA ARG A 3 40.78 46.76 -11.69
C ARG A 3 40.59 47.51 -13.03
N LYS A 4 39.39 47.34 -13.63
CA LYS A 4 38.55 48.31 -14.39
C LYS A 4 37.54 47.50 -15.23
N GLN A 5 36.22 47.43 -14.97
CA GLN A 5 35.19 48.42 -14.60
C GLN A 5 34.96 49.50 -15.68
N LYS A 6 33.81 49.39 -16.36
CA LYS A 6 32.97 50.47 -16.92
C LYS A 6 31.51 49.97 -16.77
N TRP A 7 30.64 50.49 -15.88
CA TRP A 7 29.90 51.77 -15.90
C TRP A 7 29.12 51.92 -17.24
N LEU A 8 27.78 52.07 -17.32
CA LEU A 8 26.86 52.96 -16.59
C LEU A 8 25.37 52.66 -16.90
N ILE A 9 24.52 52.99 -15.91
CA ILE A 9 23.18 53.62 -15.98
C ILE A 9 21.99 52.83 -16.54
N GLY A 10 20.95 52.77 -15.69
CA GLY A 10 19.57 52.56 -16.13
C GLY A 10 18.57 52.55 -14.98
N LEU A 11 18.50 53.62 -14.19
CA LEU A 11 17.42 53.88 -13.24
C LEU A 11 16.08 53.99 -13.99
N THR A 12 15.10 53.14 -13.69
CA THR A 12 13.68 53.57 -13.74
C THR A 12 12.83 52.71 -12.80
N CYS A 13 12.15 53.38 -11.87
CA CYS A 13 11.14 52.84 -11.00
C CYS A 13 9.91 52.39 -11.80
N PHE A 14 9.31 51.26 -11.43
CA PHE A 14 7.86 51.10 -11.51
C PHE A 14 7.38 50.35 -10.25
N ILE A 15 6.77 51.12 -9.35
CA ILE A 15 5.82 50.59 -8.38
C ILE A 15 4.59 50.22 -9.21
N GLY A 16 4.23 48.94 -9.22
CA GLY A 16 3.08 48.42 -9.93
C GLY A 16 2.69 47.08 -9.30
N SER A 17 1.85 47.17 -8.29
CA SER A 17 1.20 46.06 -7.62
C SER A 17 0.49 45.14 -8.62
N VAL A 18 0.91 43.88 -8.72
CA VAL A 18 0.01 42.73 -8.81
C VAL A 18 0.71 41.57 -8.12
N LEU A 19 0.27 41.28 -6.89
CA LEU A 19 0.34 39.92 -6.34
C LEU A 19 -0.52 39.05 -7.26
N MET A 20 0.10 38.44 -8.27
CA MET A 20 -0.40 37.16 -8.74
C MET A 20 0.33 36.13 -7.88
N ALA A 21 -0.36 35.70 -6.83
CA ALA A 21 -0.27 34.32 -6.44
C ALA A 21 -0.57 33.52 -7.70
N CYS A 22 0.47 33.04 -8.39
CA CYS A 22 0.34 31.77 -9.09
C CYS A 22 0.24 30.76 -7.96
N ASP A 23 -1.00 30.58 -7.51
CA ASP A 23 -1.48 29.32 -6.99
C ASP A 23 -1.30 28.34 -8.15
N ASP A 24 -0.07 27.85 -8.33
CA ASP A 24 0.18 26.60 -9.04
C ASP A 24 -0.33 25.48 -8.11
N GLY A 25 -1.63 25.52 -7.83
CA GLY A 25 -2.44 24.33 -7.71
C GLY A 25 -2.43 23.69 -9.09
N GLY A 26 -1.28 23.14 -9.47
CA GLY A 26 -1.21 22.12 -10.48
C GLY A 26 -2.03 20.97 -9.93
N THR A 27 -3.32 20.95 -10.24
CA THR A 27 -4.03 19.68 -10.38
C THR A 27 -3.11 18.83 -11.22
N MET A 28 -2.47 17.83 -10.60
CA MET A 28 -1.79 16.79 -11.35
C MET A 28 -2.77 16.38 -12.42
N ALA A 29 -2.42 16.63 -13.69
CA ALA A 29 -3.19 16.07 -14.79
C ALA A 29 -3.28 14.58 -14.45
N ARG A 30 -4.50 14.05 -14.26
CA ARG A 30 -4.75 12.65 -13.97
C ARG A 30 -3.91 11.83 -14.94
N GLU A 31 -2.76 11.36 -14.48
CA GLU A 31 -1.86 10.57 -15.28
C GLU A 31 -2.49 9.19 -15.29
N GLU A 32 -3.10 8.86 -16.42
CA GLU A 32 -3.68 7.56 -16.66
C GLU A 32 -2.56 6.53 -16.63
N ILE A 33 -2.65 5.57 -15.70
CA ILE A 33 -1.63 4.55 -15.50
C ILE A 33 -1.98 3.35 -16.38
N ASP A 34 -1.05 2.96 -17.25
CA ASP A 34 -1.12 1.73 -18.02
C ASP A 34 -0.74 0.54 -17.13
N LEU A 35 -1.66 -0.40 -16.98
CA LEU A 35 -1.51 -1.60 -16.14
C LEU A 35 -1.24 -2.87 -16.95
N GLN A 36 -1.09 -2.81 -18.28
CA GLN A 36 -0.86 -3.99 -19.12
C GLN A 36 0.40 -4.78 -18.77
N HIS A 37 1.36 -4.12 -18.12
CA HIS A 37 2.64 -4.68 -17.71
C HIS A 37 2.56 -5.52 -16.41
N LEU A 38 1.42 -5.55 -15.71
CA LEU A 38 1.28 -6.33 -14.48
C LEU A 38 1.53 -7.83 -14.71
N VAL A 39 2.31 -8.44 -13.83
CA VAL A 39 2.67 -9.87 -13.87
C VAL A 39 1.60 -10.70 -13.17
N THR A 40 1.11 -11.76 -13.82
CA THR A 40 0.19 -12.72 -13.20
C THR A 40 0.90 -13.46 -12.06
N PRO A 41 0.33 -13.48 -10.85
CA PRO A 41 0.88 -14.25 -9.74
C PRO A 41 0.53 -15.73 -9.80
N ALA A 42 1.19 -16.54 -8.97
CA ALA A 42 0.91 -17.96 -8.83
C ALA A 42 -0.22 -18.26 -7.83
N GLY A 43 -0.49 -17.33 -6.90
CA GLY A 43 -1.53 -17.50 -5.90
C GLY A 43 -1.92 -16.20 -5.21
N LEU A 44 -3.12 -16.20 -4.65
CA LEU A 44 -3.68 -15.10 -3.87
C LEU A 44 -4.16 -15.61 -2.51
N MET A 45 -3.85 -14.87 -1.45
CA MET A 45 -4.39 -15.06 -0.11
C MET A 45 -5.32 -13.89 0.20
N VAL A 46 -6.61 -14.16 0.26
CA VAL A 46 -7.67 -13.16 0.40
C VAL A 46 -8.19 -13.16 1.84
N GLN A 47 -8.21 -12.00 2.45
CA GLN A 47 -8.69 -11.76 3.80
C GLN A 47 -9.81 -10.74 3.74
N ASN A 48 -10.94 -11.03 4.38
CA ASN A 48 -11.94 -9.99 4.62
C ASN A 48 -11.45 -9.02 5.71
N LYS A 49 -12.17 -7.91 5.86
CA LYS A 49 -11.87 -6.87 6.85
C LYS A 49 -11.61 -7.42 8.25
N GLU A 50 -12.49 -8.28 8.77
CA GLU A 50 -12.34 -8.81 10.13
C GLU A 50 -11.05 -9.62 10.31
N VAL A 51 -10.69 -10.47 9.34
CA VAL A 51 -9.44 -11.23 9.37
C VAL A 51 -8.23 -10.30 9.27
N TYR A 52 -8.30 -9.29 8.40
CA TYR A 52 -7.25 -8.29 8.26
C TYR A 52 -7.04 -7.52 9.58
N GLU A 53 -8.10 -7.05 10.21
CA GLU A 53 -8.05 -6.33 11.49
C GLU A 53 -7.46 -7.20 12.59
N MET A 54 -7.81 -8.48 12.65
CA MET A 54 -7.20 -9.43 13.59
C MET A 54 -5.69 -9.58 13.37
N VAL A 55 -5.24 -9.67 12.12
CA VAL A 55 -3.81 -9.71 11.77
C VAL A 55 -3.11 -8.42 12.20
N GLN A 56 -3.72 -7.26 11.97
CA GLN A 56 -3.17 -5.95 12.38
C GLN A 56 -3.11 -5.82 13.90
N GLU A 57 -4.16 -6.26 14.61
CA GLU A 57 -4.20 -6.24 16.08
C GLU A 57 -3.06 -7.08 16.65
N ILE A 58 -2.84 -8.28 16.13
CA ILE A 58 -1.73 -9.15 16.57
C ILE A 58 -0.37 -8.53 16.27
N GLY A 59 -0.19 -7.96 15.08
CA GLY A 59 1.05 -7.28 14.70
C GLY A 59 1.36 -6.07 15.57
N ASN A 60 0.34 -5.32 15.98
CA ASN A 60 0.47 -4.11 16.80
C ASN A 60 0.46 -4.37 18.31
N SER A 61 -0.10 -5.51 18.75
CA SER A 61 -0.19 -5.90 20.16
C SER A 61 0.99 -6.76 20.62
N GLY A 62 1.93 -7.06 19.73
CA GLY A 62 3.16 -7.75 20.10
C GLY A 62 3.89 -6.99 21.22
N PRO A 63 4.29 -7.66 22.31
CA PRO A 63 4.98 -6.98 23.40
C PRO A 63 6.27 -6.34 22.86
N GLY A 64 6.42 -5.02 23.04
CA GLY A 64 7.60 -4.25 22.61
C GLY A 64 8.89 -4.57 23.38
N VAL A 65 8.90 -5.67 24.11
CA VAL A 65 9.99 -6.12 24.98
C VAL A 65 10.91 -7.02 24.16
N ALA A 66 12.19 -6.66 24.10
CA ALA A 66 13.21 -7.58 23.61
C ALA A 66 13.19 -8.85 24.48
N PHE A 67 12.77 -9.98 23.91
CA PHE A 67 12.50 -11.27 24.55
C PHE A 67 13.71 -11.95 25.21
N GLU A 68 14.81 -11.26 25.43
CA GLU A 68 16.06 -11.86 25.87
C GLU A 68 16.03 -12.29 27.34
N ASP A 69 15.15 -11.73 28.18
CA ASP A 69 15.01 -12.16 29.58
C ASP A 69 13.64 -11.87 30.24
N LEU A 70 12.70 -12.81 30.13
CA LEU A 70 11.38 -12.76 30.80
C LEU A 70 11.46 -12.74 32.34
N SER A 71 12.63 -13.03 32.92
CA SER A 71 12.80 -13.06 34.38
C SER A 71 12.88 -11.67 35.02
N GLN A 72 13.06 -10.62 34.21
CA GLN A 72 13.15 -9.22 34.65
C GLN A 72 11.81 -8.47 34.60
N LEU A 73 10.76 -9.11 34.08
CA LEU A 73 9.43 -8.52 33.96
C LEU A 73 8.68 -8.54 35.29
N GLU A 74 7.92 -7.48 35.53
CA GLU A 74 6.97 -7.43 36.64
C GLU A 74 5.87 -8.50 36.44
N ASP A 75 5.26 -8.95 37.54
CA ASP A 75 4.26 -10.02 37.49
C ASP A 75 3.04 -9.67 36.62
N GLU A 76 2.71 -8.37 36.51
CA GLU A 76 1.64 -7.87 35.63
C GLU A 76 2.04 -7.97 34.16
N GLU A 77 3.24 -7.48 33.79
CA GLU A 77 3.78 -7.58 32.43
C GLU A 77 3.92 -9.04 31.98
N ARG A 78 4.33 -9.94 32.88
CA ARG A 78 4.42 -11.37 32.59
C ARG A 78 3.06 -11.98 32.31
N GLN A 79 2.03 -11.64 33.09
CA GLN A 79 0.67 -12.14 32.88
C GLN A 79 0.08 -11.65 31.56
N GLU A 80 0.32 -10.40 31.17
CA GLU A 80 -0.12 -9.86 29.88
C GLU A 80 0.54 -10.60 28.71
N ILE A 81 1.85 -10.86 28.79
CA ILE A 81 2.59 -11.62 27.79
C ILE A 81 2.11 -13.08 27.70
N GLU A 82 1.95 -13.74 28.85
CA GLU A 82 1.45 -15.13 28.90
C GLU A 82 0.03 -15.24 28.35
N ALA A 83 -0.84 -14.26 28.64
CA ALA A 83 -2.19 -14.21 28.09
C ALA A 83 -2.19 -14.02 26.58
N PHE A 84 -1.37 -13.09 26.07
CA PHE A 84 -1.21 -12.86 24.64
C PHE A 84 -0.74 -14.13 23.91
N PHE A 85 0.36 -14.74 24.34
CA PHE A 85 0.87 -15.97 23.73
C PHE A 85 -0.03 -17.19 23.93
N GLY A 86 -0.84 -17.21 25.00
CA GLY A 86 -1.85 -18.25 25.20
C GLY A 86 -2.99 -18.18 24.19
N GLN A 87 -3.34 -16.97 23.72
CA GLN A 87 -4.41 -16.75 22.74
C GLN A 87 -3.92 -16.82 21.29
N LEU A 88 -2.66 -16.45 21.05
CA LEU A 88 -2.07 -16.34 19.72
C LEU A 88 -2.28 -17.59 18.83
N PRO A 89 -2.06 -18.84 19.28
CA PRO A 89 -2.29 -20.01 18.44
C PRO A 89 -3.73 -20.16 17.96
N GLY A 90 -4.71 -19.81 18.80
CA GLY A 90 -6.13 -19.88 18.46
C GLY A 90 -6.49 -18.82 17.40
N GLN A 91 -5.97 -17.61 17.57
CA GLN A 91 -6.16 -16.52 16.60
C GLN A 91 -5.47 -16.82 15.27
N MET A 92 -4.26 -17.39 15.27
CA MET A 92 -3.57 -17.82 14.05
C MET A 92 -4.37 -18.87 13.29
N LEU A 93 -4.92 -19.88 13.99
CA LEU A 93 -5.75 -20.90 13.35
C LEU A 93 -7.03 -20.28 12.76
N GLU A 94 -7.68 -19.37 13.47
CA GLU A 94 -8.86 -18.66 12.96
C GLU A 94 -8.53 -17.84 11.69
N ILE A 95 -7.39 -17.14 11.68
CA ILE A 95 -6.92 -16.40 10.49
C ILE A 95 -6.68 -17.35 9.33
N GLU A 96 -6.03 -18.49 9.55
CA GLU A 96 -5.77 -19.49 8.52
C GLU A 96 -7.07 -20.08 7.96
N GLU A 97 -8.02 -20.47 8.81
CA GLU A 97 -9.31 -21.06 8.41
C GLU A 97 -10.20 -20.08 7.63
N ARG A 98 -10.07 -18.78 7.92
CA ARG A 98 -10.88 -17.73 7.30
C ARG A 98 -10.18 -17.03 6.12
N THR A 99 -8.90 -17.29 5.88
CA THR A 99 -8.19 -16.77 4.72
C THR A 99 -8.52 -17.66 3.51
N VAL A 100 -9.05 -17.07 2.44
CA VAL A 100 -9.34 -17.79 1.20
C VAL A 100 -8.07 -17.84 0.36
N GLU A 101 -7.64 -19.04 -0.01
CA GLU A 101 -6.51 -19.23 -0.92
C GLU A 101 -6.99 -19.54 -2.34
N ILE A 102 -6.61 -18.68 -3.30
CA ILE A 102 -6.89 -18.88 -4.72
C ILE A 102 -5.60 -19.34 -5.40
N ARG A 103 -5.61 -20.57 -5.93
CA ARG A 103 -4.53 -21.15 -6.75
C ARG A 103 -4.99 -21.56 -8.15
N ASP A 104 -6.27 -21.35 -8.46
CA ASP A 104 -6.81 -21.64 -9.79
C ASP A 104 -6.33 -20.60 -10.79
N GLU A 105 -5.53 -21.03 -11.76
CA GLU A 105 -4.88 -20.17 -12.75
C GLU A 105 -5.91 -19.34 -13.54
N ALA A 106 -7.03 -19.95 -13.94
CA ALA A 106 -8.07 -19.25 -14.72
C ALA A 106 -8.74 -18.12 -13.91
N THR A 107 -8.97 -18.34 -12.61
CA THR A 107 -9.51 -17.32 -11.71
C THR A 107 -8.52 -16.17 -11.51
N ILE A 108 -7.24 -16.49 -11.30
CA ILE A 108 -6.19 -15.49 -11.12
C ILE A 108 -6.01 -14.67 -12.41
N ASP A 109 -5.99 -15.32 -13.57
CA ASP A 109 -5.91 -14.66 -14.87
C ASP A 109 -7.10 -13.73 -15.09
N ALA A 110 -8.32 -14.14 -14.77
CA ALA A 110 -9.49 -13.28 -14.90
C ALA A 110 -9.39 -12.00 -14.04
N ILE A 111 -8.88 -12.11 -12.81
CA ILE A 111 -8.63 -10.97 -11.91
C ILE A 111 -7.57 -10.03 -12.50
N PHE A 112 -6.44 -10.58 -12.94
CA PHE A 112 -5.34 -9.76 -13.46
C PHE A 112 -5.61 -9.20 -14.85
N ASP A 113 -6.41 -9.87 -15.68
CA ASP A 113 -6.87 -9.32 -16.95
C ASP A 113 -7.87 -8.18 -16.76
N ALA A 114 -8.75 -8.27 -15.74
CA ALA A 114 -9.58 -7.13 -15.34
C ALA A 114 -8.73 -5.94 -14.91
N LEU A 115 -7.66 -6.17 -14.15
CA LEU A 115 -6.71 -5.10 -13.76
C LEU A 115 -5.96 -4.50 -14.96
N ARG A 116 -5.42 -5.33 -15.86
CA ARG A 116 -4.67 -4.87 -17.05
C ARG A 116 -5.52 -4.08 -18.04
N THR A 117 -6.83 -4.31 -18.04
CA THR A 117 -7.78 -3.61 -18.93
C THR A 117 -8.39 -2.37 -18.29
N ALA A 118 -8.23 -2.20 -16.98
CA ALA A 118 -8.62 -0.99 -16.26
C ALA A 118 -7.60 0.14 -16.48
N SER A 119 -8.06 1.36 -16.31
CA SER A 119 -7.19 2.53 -16.19
C SER A 119 -7.07 2.96 -14.72
N GLY A 120 -5.83 3.23 -14.29
CA GLY A 120 -5.54 3.63 -12.91
C GLY A 120 -5.20 5.10 -12.78
N GLU A 121 -5.30 5.61 -11.55
CA GLU A 121 -4.87 6.96 -11.17
C GLU A 121 -3.99 6.92 -9.92
N TYR A 122 -2.96 7.77 -9.86
CA TYR A 122 -2.19 7.96 -8.64
C TYR A 122 -2.97 8.79 -7.61
N VAL A 123 -2.91 8.36 -6.35
CA VAL A 123 -3.58 9.01 -5.22
C VAL A 123 -2.62 9.21 -4.05
N ASN A 124 -2.84 10.27 -3.26
CA ASN A 124 -1.99 10.63 -2.14
C ASN A 124 -2.32 9.77 -0.91
N ALA A 125 -1.42 8.82 -0.61
CA ALA A 125 -1.59 7.79 0.42
C ALA A 125 -1.90 8.32 1.83
N ASP A 126 -1.25 9.42 2.23
CA ASP A 126 -1.25 9.87 3.64
C ASP A 126 -2.58 10.45 4.13
N LYS A 127 -3.48 10.85 3.22
CA LYS A 127 -4.75 11.48 3.62
C LYS A 127 -5.94 10.55 3.55
N ASP A 128 -5.87 9.51 2.72
CA ASP A 128 -7.09 8.87 2.24
C ASP A 128 -7.22 7.39 2.62
N MET A 129 -6.13 6.64 2.84
CA MET A 129 -6.22 5.18 3.07
C MET A 129 -7.07 4.80 4.28
N ALA A 130 -6.89 5.48 5.42
CA ALA A 130 -7.65 5.13 6.63
C ALA A 130 -9.16 5.25 6.39
N SER A 131 -9.59 6.33 5.71
CA SER A 131 -11.00 6.54 5.38
C SER A 131 -11.54 5.55 4.35
N TRP A 132 -10.69 4.99 3.49
CA TRP A 132 -11.12 3.99 2.51
C TRP A 132 -11.32 2.61 3.12
N LEU A 133 -10.68 2.34 4.25
CA LEU A 133 -10.81 1.08 4.99
C LEU A 133 -11.90 1.12 6.07
N ASP A 134 -12.67 2.22 6.15
CA ASP A 134 -13.83 2.33 7.05
C ASP A 134 -14.99 1.40 6.62
N GLY A 135 -15.14 1.17 5.31
CA GLY A 135 -16.14 0.27 4.72
C GLY A 135 -15.75 -1.21 4.73
N GLU A 136 -16.52 -2.06 4.06
CA GLU A 136 -16.15 -3.45 3.77
C GLU A 136 -15.05 -3.53 2.69
N PHE A 137 -14.09 -4.43 2.88
CA PHE A 137 -13.02 -4.65 1.92
C PHE A 137 -12.42 -6.05 1.98
N TYR A 138 -11.74 -6.42 0.90
CA TYR A 138 -10.83 -7.56 0.83
C TYR A 138 -9.39 -7.10 0.75
N TYR A 139 -8.54 -7.58 1.67
CA TYR A 139 -7.10 -7.47 1.59
C TYR A 139 -6.53 -8.71 0.92
N ILE A 140 -5.73 -8.53 -0.12
CA ILE A 140 -5.17 -9.62 -0.93
C ILE A 140 -3.66 -9.58 -0.80
N ARG A 141 -3.04 -10.67 -0.35
CA ARG A 141 -1.60 -10.90 -0.50
C ARG A 141 -1.33 -11.72 -1.74
N VAL A 142 -0.33 -11.27 -2.51
CA VAL A 142 0.01 -11.83 -3.81
C VAL A 142 1.28 -12.66 -3.70
N ALA A 143 1.23 -13.90 -4.20
CA ALA A 143 2.36 -14.82 -4.19
C ALA A 143 2.78 -15.20 -5.61
N TYR A 144 4.07 -15.05 -5.91
CA TYR A 144 4.71 -15.48 -7.16
C TYR A 144 5.42 -16.82 -6.98
N GLU A 145 5.83 -17.48 -8.07
CA GLU A 145 6.60 -18.74 -7.98
C GLU A 145 7.99 -18.55 -7.35
N ASP A 146 8.56 -17.35 -7.47
CA ASP A 146 9.87 -17.01 -6.90
C ASP A 146 9.73 -16.64 -5.41
N GLU A 147 10.14 -17.56 -4.53
CA GLU A 147 10.08 -17.35 -3.09
C GLU A 147 10.98 -16.19 -2.62
N ALA A 148 12.14 -15.97 -3.25
CA ALA A 148 13.02 -14.86 -2.90
C ALA A 148 12.38 -13.51 -3.25
N LEU A 149 11.61 -13.45 -4.34
CA LEU A 149 10.81 -12.29 -4.69
C LEU A 149 9.70 -12.04 -3.64
N ASN A 150 8.97 -13.09 -3.26
CA ASN A 150 7.92 -12.98 -2.24
C ASN A 150 8.48 -12.48 -0.90
N GLN A 151 9.60 -13.03 -0.45
CA GLN A 151 10.26 -12.60 0.80
C GLN A 151 10.64 -11.12 0.77
N ARG A 152 11.19 -10.63 -0.34
CA ARG A 152 11.54 -9.21 -0.52
C ARG A 152 10.32 -8.30 -0.54
N GLY A 153 9.24 -8.75 -1.19
CA GLY A 153 7.97 -8.02 -1.25
C GLY A 153 7.29 -7.90 0.11
N TYR A 154 7.21 -9.00 0.87
CA TYR A 154 6.57 -9.01 2.19
C TYR A 154 7.37 -8.28 3.27
N ALA A 155 8.71 -8.35 3.22
CA ALA A 155 9.55 -7.59 4.14
C ALA A 155 9.36 -6.07 3.98
N MET A 156 8.80 -5.60 2.85
CA MET A 156 8.63 -4.18 2.52
C MET A 156 9.92 -3.35 2.62
N ASP A 157 11.07 -4.03 2.72
CA ASP A 157 12.35 -3.47 3.11
C ASP A 157 12.93 -2.55 2.03
N TYR A 158 12.52 -2.71 0.76
CA TYR A 158 12.97 -1.88 -0.36
C TYR A 158 11.92 -1.81 -1.48
N PRO A 159 10.90 -0.92 -1.41
CA PRO A 159 9.94 -0.71 -2.50
C PRO A 159 10.61 -0.32 -3.83
N GLU A 160 11.75 0.38 -3.76
CA GLU A 160 12.56 0.78 -4.92
C GLU A 160 13.16 -0.40 -5.71
N GLN A 161 13.08 -1.62 -5.17
CA GLN A 161 13.59 -2.83 -5.80
C GLN A 161 12.50 -3.76 -6.34
N LEU A 162 11.22 -3.37 -6.25
CA LEU A 162 10.14 -4.09 -6.90
C LEU A 162 10.30 -3.91 -8.41
N GLN A 163 10.43 -5.03 -9.12
CA GLN A 163 10.55 -5.00 -10.58
C GLN A 163 9.23 -4.50 -11.19
N ASP A 164 9.33 -3.88 -12.36
CA ASP A 164 8.18 -3.36 -13.10
C ASP A 164 7.12 -4.46 -13.28
N GLY A 165 5.87 -4.15 -12.91
CA GLY A 165 4.72 -5.05 -13.05
C GLY A 165 4.42 -5.98 -11.87
N TYR A 166 5.23 -6.01 -10.81
CA TYR A 166 4.97 -6.83 -9.62
C TYR A 166 4.20 -6.07 -8.54
N VAL A 167 3.16 -6.71 -7.99
CA VAL A 167 2.32 -6.19 -6.91
C VAL A 167 2.25 -7.23 -5.79
N PHE A 168 2.32 -6.80 -4.53
CA PHE A 168 2.41 -7.72 -3.38
C PHE A 168 1.19 -7.68 -2.47
N HIS A 169 0.45 -6.57 -2.52
CA HIS A 169 -0.79 -6.42 -1.80
C HIS A 169 -1.77 -5.56 -2.60
N LEU A 170 -3.05 -5.94 -2.55
CA LEU A 170 -4.15 -5.21 -3.16
C LEU A 170 -5.28 -5.07 -2.12
N TYR A 171 -6.09 -4.05 -2.26
CA TYR A 171 -7.33 -3.86 -1.50
C TYR A 171 -8.49 -3.73 -2.47
N VAL A 172 -9.52 -4.57 -2.34
CA VAL A 172 -10.78 -4.45 -3.08
C VAL A 172 -11.82 -3.86 -2.14
N LEU A 173 -12.35 -2.70 -2.48
CA LEU A 173 -13.26 -1.92 -1.64
C LEU A 173 -14.69 -2.06 -2.10
N GLU A 174 -15.64 -2.03 -1.16
CA GLU A 174 -17.07 -2.11 -1.45
C GLU A 174 -17.59 -0.98 -2.36
N ASP A 175 -16.85 0.11 -2.48
CA ASP A 175 -17.22 1.28 -3.28
C ASP A 175 -16.72 1.25 -4.75
N GLU A 176 -16.60 0.03 -5.28
CA GLU A 176 -16.20 -0.27 -6.67
C GLU A 176 -14.78 0.19 -7.02
N ARG A 177 -13.89 0.16 -6.04
CA ARG A 177 -12.47 0.52 -6.21
C ARG A 177 -11.56 -0.60 -5.78
N LEU A 178 -10.45 -0.72 -6.47
CA LEU A 178 -9.29 -1.46 -5.99
C LEU A 178 -8.11 -0.49 -5.88
N PHE A 179 -7.28 -0.65 -4.85
CA PHE A 179 -6.02 0.07 -4.78
C PHE A 179 -4.85 -0.81 -4.38
N PHE A 180 -3.66 -0.43 -4.83
CA PHE A 180 -2.39 -1.07 -4.48
C PHE A 180 -1.24 -0.08 -4.60
N SER A 181 -0.11 -0.40 -3.97
CA SER A 181 1.16 0.29 -4.21
C SER A 181 1.86 -0.36 -5.39
N ASP A 182 2.21 0.43 -6.42
CA ASP A 182 3.03 -0.05 -7.54
C ASP A 182 4.54 -0.02 -7.22
N GLY A 183 4.90 0.45 -6.02
CA GLY A 183 6.28 0.50 -5.52
C GLY A 183 7.07 1.71 -6.01
N LYS A 184 6.51 2.53 -6.92
CA LYS A 184 7.15 3.76 -7.36
C LYS A 184 7.04 4.81 -6.25
N MET A 185 8.14 5.52 -6.02
CA MET A 185 8.14 6.66 -5.11
C MET A 185 7.61 7.88 -5.88
N ASN A 186 6.69 8.63 -5.29
CA ASN A 186 6.27 9.91 -5.82
C ASN A 186 7.36 10.98 -5.58
N ASP A 187 7.22 12.14 -6.21
CA ASP A 187 8.19 13.26 -6.09
C ASP A 187 8.38 13.77 -4.65
N GLU A 188 7.45 13.44 -3.74
CA GLU A 188 7.47 13.78 -2.32
C GLU A 188 8.10 12.68 -1.44
N GLY A 189 8.56 11.58 -2.03
CA GLY A 189 9.19 10.44 -1.34
C GLY A 189 8.21 9.47 -0.66
N GLY A 190 6.91 9.59 -0.93
CA GLY A 190 5.87 8.64 -0.54
C GLY A 190 5.69 7.52 -1.57
N LYS A 191 5.17 6.36 -1.15
CA LYS A 191 4.79 5.29 -2.08
C LYS A 191 3.57 5.73 -2.90
N GLY A 192 3.67 5.69 -4.21
CA GLY A 192 2.55 5.91 -5.11
C GLY A 192 1.50 4.82 -4.90
N LEU A 193 0.28 5.23 -4.53
CA LEU A 193 -0.87 4.34 -4.57
C LEU A 193 -1.58 4.52 -5.90
N VAL A 194 -1.93 3.41 -6.51
CA VAL A 194 -2.75 3.34 -7.71
C VAL A 194 -4.14 2.93 -7.30
N THR A 195 -5.15 3.69 -7.72
CA THR A 195 -6.55 3.28 -7.62
C THR A 195 -7.12 2.97 -9.00
N VAL A 196 -7.94 1.94 -9.10
CA VAL A 196 -8.64 1.51 -10.33
C VAL A 196 -10.11 1.23 -10.03
N PRO A 197 -11.02 1.45 -10.99
CA PRO A 197 -12.38 0.92 -10.91
C PRO A 197 -12.34 -0.61 -10.89
N PHE A 198 -13.06 -1.24 -9.96
CA PHE A 198 -13.07 -2.70 -9.83
C PHE A 198 -14.38 -3.19 -9.21
N ASP A 199 -14.99 -4.22 -9.80
CA ASP A 199 -16.28 -4.73 -9.36
C ASP A 199 -16.14 -5.61 -8.10
N PHE A 200 -16.51 -5.05 -6.95
CA PHE A 200 -16.47 -5.72 -5.66
C PHE A 200 -17.39 -6.94 -5.59
N GLN A 201 -18.60 -6.86 -6.15
CA GLN A 201 -19.59 -7.94 -6.08
C GLN A 201 -19.19 -9.11 -6.99
N TRP A 202 -18.60 -8.82 -8.14
CA TRP A 202 -18.01 -9.84 -8.98
C TRP A 202 -16.86 -10.56 -8.26
N PHE A 203 -15.96 -9.82 -7.61
CA PHE A 203 -14.87 -10.41 -6.84
C PHE A 203 -15.37 -11.24 -5.65
N ASP A 204 -16.35 -10.73 -4.90
CA ASP A 204 -17.01 -11.45 -3.80
C ASP A 204 -17.58 -12.80 -4.24
N GLY A 205 -18.21 -12.84 -5.42
CA GLY A 205 -18.74 -14.07 -6.01
C GLY A 205 -17.70 -15.04 -6.58
N LEU A 206 -16.43 -14.64 -6.71
CA LEU A 206 -15.34 -15.56 -7.07
C LEU A 206 -14.78 -16.32 -5.88
N ILE A 207 -14.90 -15.75 -4.68
CA ILE A 207 -14.29 -16.29 -3.45
C ILE A 207 -15.28 -17.03 -2.54
N HIS A 208 -16.57 -17.05 -2.90
CA HIS A 208 -17.67 -17.74 -2.21
C HIS A 208 -18.42 -18.70 -3.12
#